data_AF-A0A800HC10-F1
#
_entry.id   AF-A0A800HC10-F1
#
_cell.length_a   1.000
_cell.length_b   1.000
_cell.length_c   1.000
_cell.angle_alpha   90.00
_cell.angle_beta   90.00
_cell.angle_gamma   90.00
#
_symmetry.space_group_name_H-M   'P 1'
#
loop_
_entity.id
_entity.type
_entity.pdbx_description
1 polymer ?
#
loop_
_entity_poly.entity_id
_entity_poly.type
_entity_poly.pdbx_seq_one_letter_code
_entity_poly.pdbx_strand_id
1 'polypeptide(L)'
;TFLGYESLESKSQIRRYTFQGDSILVVLDQTPFYAESGGQIGDMGIINGRGIKLAVSDVKKENNSFIHICKGVMTEQGEVNCKVDA
;
A
#
# COMPACT_ATOMS: atom_id res chain seq x y z
N THR A 1 2.72 10.35 -2.28
CA THR A 1 3.17 11.15 -1.13
C THR A 1 2.82 10.45 0.15
N PHE A 2 3.76 10.39 1.10
CA PHE A 2 3.49 9.84 2.43
C PHE A 2 2.70 10.86 3.26
N LEU A 3 1.64 10.41 3.93
CA LEU A 3 0.70 11.26 4.66
C LEU A 3 1.08 11.52 6.12
N GLY A 4 2.05 10.77 6.67
CA GLY A 4 2.51 10.94 8.06
C GLY A 4 1.71 10.14 9.08
N TYR A 5 2.00 10.35 10.36
CA TYR A 5 1.48 9.57 11.50
C TYR A 5 0.13 10.05 12.04
N GLU A 6 -0.47 11.08 11.44
CA GLU A 6 -1.70 11.68 11.95
C GLU A 6 -2.96 10.86 11.63
N SER A 7 -2.91 10.02 10.59
CA SER A 7 -4.04 9.17 10.20
C SER A 7 -3.55 7.79 9.74
N LEU A 8 -4.03 6.75 10.43
CA LEU A 8 -3.85 5.35 10.03
C LEU A 8 -4.74 4.98 8.83
N GLU A 9 -5.60 5.87 8.36
CA GLU A 9 -6.50 5.62 7.23
C GLU A 9 -6.37 6.73 6.17
N SER A 10 -6.44 6.36 4.90
CA SER A 10 -6.50 7.33 3.79
C SER A 10 -7.23 6.82 2.57
N LYS A 11 -7.86 7.73 1.83
CA LYS A 11 -8.28 7.47 0.45
C LYS A 11 -7.11 7.69 -0.49
N SER A 12 -6.90 6.76 -1.42
CA SER A 12 -5.78 6.80 -2.36
C SER A 12 -6.20 6.26 -3.73
N GLN A 13 -5.44 6.61 -4.75
CA GLN A 13 -5.59 6.09 -6.11
C GLN A 13 -4.43 5.14 -6.43
N ILE A 14 -4.74 3.96 -6.96
CA ILE A 14 -3.71 3.07 -7.50
C ILE A 14 -3.16 3.69 -8.79
N ARG A 15 -1.88 4.05 -8.77
CA ARG A 15 -1.17 4.59 -9.94
C ARG A 15 -0.64 3.48 -10.83
N ARG A 16 -0.08 2.43 -10.21
CA ARG A 16 0.55 1.30 -10.90
C ARG A 16 0.42 0.05 -10.04
N TYR A 17 0.35 -1.10 -10.68
CA TYR A 17 0.46 -2.40 -10.02
C TYR A 17 1.13 -3.43 -10.93
N THR A 18 1.68 -4.49 -10.34
CA THR A 18 2.14 -5.68 -11.07
C THR A 18 2.02 -6.91 -10.19
N PHE A 19 1.78 -8.06 -10.80
CA PHE A 19 1.85 -9.36 -10.13
C PHE A 19 3.30 -9.85 -10.13
N GLN A 20 3.76 -10.37 -9.00
CA GLN A 20 5.09 -10.96 -8.82
C GLN A 20 4.96 -12.25 -8.01
N GLY A 21 4.82 -13.38 -8.71
CA GLY A 21 4.49 -14.66 -8.07
C GLY A 21 3.15 -14.55 -7.35
N ASP A 22 3.14 -14.85 -6.05
CA ASP A 22 1.95 -14.78 -5.19
C ASP A 22 1.69 -13.39 -4.59
N SER A 23 2.55 -12.42 -4.89
CA SER A 23 2.46 -11.06 -4.37
C SER A 23 2.00 -10.08 -5.45
N ILE A 24 1.38 -8.99 -5.01
CA ILE A 24 0.94 -7.87 -5.84
C ILE A 24 1.70 -6.64 -5.35
N LEU A 25 2.49 -6.04 -6.22
CA LEU A 25 3.19 -4.79 -5.93
C LEU A 25 2.29 -3.63 -6.35
N VAL A 26 2.00 -2.70 -5.43
CA VAL A 26 1.09 -1.57 -5.67
C VAL A 26 1.78 -0.25 -5.37
N VAL A 27 1.64 0.72 -6.27
CA VAL A 27 2.06 2.10 -6.06
C VAL A 27 0.82 2.99 -5.98
N LEU A 28 0.70 3.70 -4.87
CA LEU A 28 -0.38 4.65 -4.60
C LEU A 28 0.09 6.08 -4.85
N ASP A 29 -0.85 6.97 -5.16
CA ASP A 29 -0.57 8.40 -5.27
C ASP A 29 -0.26 9.05 -3.91
N GLN A 30 -0.93 8.58 -2.86
CA GLN A 30 -0.64 8.88 -1.46
C GLN A 30 -0.82 7.64 -0.58
N THR A 31 -0.11 7.59 0.54
CA THR A 31 -0.13 6.41 1.42
C THR A 31 0.02 6.80 2.90
N PRO A 32 -0.73 6.15 3.81
CA PRO A 32 -0.52 6.27 5.25
C PRO A 32 0.54 5.27 5.74
N PHE A 33 0.91 4.28 4.93
CA PHE A 33 1.86 3.24 5.31
C PHE A 33 3.29 3.77 5.30
N TYR A 34 3.98 3.66 6.44
CA TYR A 34 5.39 3.92 6.57
C TYR A 34 6.20 2.83 5.84
N ALA A 35 7.10 3.26 4.96
CA ALA A 35 8.07 2.37 4.35
C ALA A 35 9.24 2.12 5.31
N GLU A 36 9.64 0.85 5.46
CA GLU A 36 10.81 0.47 6.25
C GLU A 36 12.02 1.36 5.88
N SER A 37 12.59 1.99 6.89
CA SER A 37 13.79 2.81 6.77
C SER A 37 14.52 2.88 8.11
N GLY A 38 15.86 2.83 8.08
CA GLY A 38 16.68 2.97 9.28
C GLY A 38 16.56 1.82 10.29
N GLY A 39 16.15 0.62 9.85
CA GLY A 39 16.01 -0.57 10.70
C GLY A 39 14.68 -0.71 11.43
N GLN A 40 13.67 0.11 11.09
CA GLN A 40 12.30 -0.01 11.59
C GLN A 40 11.46 -0.91 10.67
N ILE A 41 10.60 -1.74 11.27
CA ILE A 41 9.65 -2.58 10.54
C ILE A 41 8.62 -1.67 9.86
N GLY A 42 8.39 -1.87 8.56
CA GLY A 42 7.38 -1.13 7.80
C GLY A 42 5.95 -1.45 8.23
N ASP A 43 5.02 -0.57 7.89
CA ASP A 43 3.62 -0.75 8.28
C ASP A 43 2.94 -1.90 7.52
N MET A 44 2.05 -2.60 8.22
CA MET A 44 1.14 -3.59 7.65
C MET A 44 -0.29 -3.05 7.67
N GLY A 45 -1.18 -3.69 6.90
CA GLY A 45 -2.61 -3.37 6.94
C GLY A 45 -3.34 -3.77 5.68
N ILE A 46 -4.33 -2.96 5.28
CA ILE A 46 -5.29 -3.33 4.24
C ILE A 46 -5.47 -2.20 3.23
N ILE A 47 -5.48 -2.55 1.94
CA ILE A 47 -5.93 -1.69 0.84
C ILE A 47 -7.21 -2.31 0.28
N ASN A 48 -8.32 -1.58 0.34
CA ASN A 48 -9.64 -2.09 -0.04
C ASN A 48 -10.40 -1.12 -0.94
N GLY A 49 -10.98 -1.65 -2.01
CA GLY A 49 -11.76 -0.89 -3.00
C GLY A 49 -12.66 -1.82 -3.80
N ARG A 50 -13.23 -1.30 -4.89
CA ARG A 50 -14.11 -2.10 -5.76
C ARG A 50 -13.29 -3.15 -6.50
N GLY A 51 -13.52 -4.43 -6.20
CA GLY A 51 -12.75 -5.54 -6.80
C GLY A 51 -11.30 -5.66 -6.30
N ILE A 52 -10.97 -4.96 -5.20
CA ILE A 52 -9.62 -4.88 -4.65
C ILE A 52 -9.70 -5.15 -3.15
N LYS A 53 -9.04 -6.21 -2.70
CA LYS A 53 -8.83 -6.50 -1.28
C LYS A 53 -7.45 -7.08 -1.08
N LEU A 54 -6.56 -6.24 -0.57
CA LEU A 54 -5.14 -6.52 -0.46
C LEU A 54 -4.69 -6.36 0.99
N ALA A 55 -4.01 -7.36 1.52
CA ALA A 55 -3.27 -7.28 2.77
C ALA A 55 -1.85 -6.82 2.45
N VAL A 56 -1.43 -5.69 3.02
CA VAL A 56 -0.08 -5.14 2.92
C VAL A 56 0.80 -5.88 3.93
N SER A 57 1.83 -6.55 3.45
CA SER A 57 2.79 -7.28 4.28
C SER A 57 4.11 -6.55 4.47
N ASP A 58 4.44 -5.62 3.57
CA ASP A 58 5.68 -4.84 3.61
C ASP A 58 5.53 -3.60 2.71
N VAL A 59 6.25 -2.53 3.03
CA VAL A 59 6.30 -1.29 2.24
C VAL A 59 7.73 -0.84 2.07
N LYS A 60 8.14 -0.69 0.81
CA LYS A 60 9.50 -0.26 0.43
C LYS A 60 9.48 1.10 -0.23
N LYS A 61 10.49 1.92 0.07
CA LYS A 61 10.71 3.19 -0.61
C LYS A 61 11.80 3.02 -1.65
N GLU A 62 11.42 3.12 -2.93
CA GLU A 62 12.34 3.08 -4.07
C GLU A 62 12.27 4.44 -4.78
N ASN A 63 13.38 5.18 -4.76
CA ASN A 63 13.44 6.57 -5.21
C ASN A 63 12.35 7.44 -4.53
N ASN A 64 11.42 7.98 -5.32
CA ASN A 64 10.28 8.79 -4.87
C ASN A 64 8.96 8.01 -4.78
N SER A 65 8.99 6.68 -4.90
CA SER A 65 7.79 5.84 -4.88
C SER A 65 7.74 4.94 -3.64
N PHE A 66 6.53 4.75 -3.13
CA PHE A 66 6.22 3.78 -2.08
C PHE A 66 5.61 2.54 -2.73
N ILE A 67 6.30 1.42 -2.63
CA ILE A 67 5.91 0.13 -3.18
C ILE A 67 5.34 -0.70 -2.05
N HIS A 68 4.04 -0.99 -2.14
CA HIS A 68 3.33 -1.83 -1.19
C HIS A 68 3.37 -3.26 -1.71
N ILE A 69 3.90 -4.17 -0.91
CA ILE A 69 3.95 -5.60 -1.21
C ILE A 69 2.71 -6.21 -0.56
N CYS A 70 1.81 -6.72 -1.40
CA CYS A 70 0.49 -7.15 -0.96
C CYS A 70 0.19 -8.59 -1.34
N LYS A 71 -0.76 -9.20 -0.64
CA LYS A 71 -1.44 -10.44 -1.05
C LYS A 71 -2.94 -10.24 -1.07
N GLY A 72 -3.63 -10.88 -2.01
CA GLY A 72 -5.09 -10.86 -2.08
C GLY A 72 -5.62 -10.83 -3.50
N VAL A 73 -6.78 -10.17 -3.67
CA VAL A 73 -7.50 -10.12 -4.93
C VAL A 73 -7.47 -8.70 -5.47
N MET A 74 -7.16 -8.56 -6.76
CA MET A 74 -7.23 -7.31 -7.49
C MET A 74 -7.72 -7.60 -8.91
N THR A 75 -8.92 -7.14 -9.24
CA THR A 75 -9.52 -7.32 -10.57
C THR A 75 -9.47 -6.05 -11.41
N GLU A 76 -9.37 -4.89 -10.77
CA GLU A 76 -9.40 -3.57 -11.42
C GLU A 76 -8.47 -2.60 -10.67
N GLN A 77 -8.17 -1.45 -11.29
CA GLN A 77 -7.48 -0.33 -10.65
C GLN A 77 -8.48 0.79 -10.31
N GLY A 78 -8.18 1.61 -9.31
CA GLY A 78 -9.02 2.78 -9.00
C GLY A 78 -8.81 3.35 -7.60
N GLU A 79 -9.87 3.99 -7.08
CA GLU A 79 -9.91 4.50 -5.72
C GLU A 79 -9.95 3.37 -4.71
N VAL A 80 -9.12 3.48 -3.67
CA VAL A 80 -9.02 2.54 -2.57
C VAL A 80 -8.99 3.28 -1.25
N ASN A 81 -9.49 2.63 -0.20
CA ASN A 81 -9.26 3.02 1.18
C ASN A 81 -8.10 2.19 1.72
N CYS A 82 -7.12 2.87 2.29
CA CYS A 82 -5.95 2.30 2.94
C CYS A 82 -6.16 2.39 4.45
N LYS A 83 -5.79 1.34 5.18
CA LYS A 83 -5.82 1.29 6.64
C LYS A 83 -4.58 0.57 7.15
N VAL A 84 -3.82 1.21 8.03
CA VAL A 84 -2.69 0.65 8.77
C VAL A 84 -3.22 -0.14 9.96
N ASP A 85 -2.67 -1.32 10.19
CA ASP A 85 -2.96 -2.12 11.38
C ASP A 85 -2.21 -1.51 12.59
N ALA A 86 -2.91 -1.35 13.71
CA ALA A 86 -2.39 -0.78 14.96
C ALA A 86 -1.92 -1.86 15.94
#